data_AF-A0A966TEV8-F1
#
_entry.id   AF-A0A966TEV8-F1
#
_cell.length_a   1.000
_cell.length_b   1.000
_cell.length_c   1.000
_cell.angle_alpha   90.00
_cell.angle_beta   90.00
_cell.angle_gamma   90.00
#
_symmetry.space_group_name_H-M   'P 1'
#
loop_
_entity.id
_entity.type
_entity.pdbx_description
1 polymer ?
#
loop_
_entity_poly.entity_id
_entity_poly.type
_entity_poly.pdbx_seq_one_letter_code
_entity_poly.pdbx_strand_id
1 'polypeptide(L)'
;GKKGLPWLQAARSETGLPLMVEVATTKQVEEALAHQIDVLWIGARTTVNPFSVQEVADALKGVSVPVFIKNPINPDLELWAGAVERVERAGIKQIGLIHRGFSTFAQTPYRNAPLWHLAIEMKLRFPKLLFINDPSHICGRRDLLSEVMQRAIDLDVDGLMIESHMQPDQAWSDAAQQVTPEELDAMLSRLIWRNDDSSSIDYHSALDQLRQQINQLDEEVLQLLGRRMQLAEQIARYKKENNITILQAGRWQEIMERTLSRAEQLKLSRQFITQYLDALHMESISHQQKILDGDVNPTG
;
A
#
# COMPACT_ATOMS: atom_id res chain seq x y z
N GLY A 1 10.58 -22.58 13.76
CA GLY A 1 11.23 -23.78 13.16
C GLY A 1 10.62 -25.04 13.74
N LYS A 2 10.94 -26.23 13.20
CA LYS A 2 10.27 -27.53 13.48
C LYS A 2 9.86 -27.77 14.94
N LYS A 3 10.72 -27.45 15.92
CA LYS A 3 10.45 -27.66 17.36
C LYS A 3 9.22 -26.90 17.88
N GLY A 4 8.83 -25.79 17.26
CA GLY A 4 7.66 -25.00 17.66
C GLY A 4 6.33 -25.52 17.12
N LEU A 5 6.33 -26.36 16.07
CA LEU A 5 5.09 -26.86 15.47
C LEU A 5 4.27 -27.71 16.45
N PRO A 6 4.85 -28.63 17.24
CA PRO A 6 4.11 -29.35 18.28
C PRO A 6 3.50 -28.44 19.35
N TRP A 7 4.15 -27.32 19.68
CA TRP A 7 3.61 -26.36 20.65
C TRP A 7 2.37 -25.64 20.10
N LEU A 8 2.39 -25.28 18.82
CA LEU A 8 1.22 -24.70 18.16
C LEU A 8 0.05 -25.70 18.11
N GLN A 9 0.31 -26.98 17.84
CA GLN A 9 -0.72 -28.02 17.88
C GLN A 9 -1.33 -28.21 19.28
N ALA A 10 -0.51 -28.13 20.33
CA ALA A 10 -1.00 -28.13 21.71
C ALA A 10 -1.90 -26.92 21.97
N ALA A 11 -1.48 -25.72 21.58
CA ALA A 11 -2.29 -24.51 21.71
C ALA A 11 -3.61 -24.58 20.92
N ARG A 12 -3.62 -25.14 19.70
CA ARG A 12 -4.86 -25.42 18.96
C ARG A 12 -5.76 -26.38 19.73
N SER A 13 -5.20 -27.44 20.32
CA SER A 13 -5.98 -28.43 21.07
C SER A 13 -6.66 -27.81 22.29
N GLU A 14 -6.03 -26.81 22.92
CA GLU A 14 -6.59 -26.09 24.06
C GLU A 14 -7.61 -25.01 23.67
N THR A 15 -7.37 -24.30 22.56
CA THR A 15 -8.15 -23.09 22.21
C THR A 15 -9.18 -23.30 21.10
N GLY A 16 -9.00 -24.33 20.27
CA GLY A 16 -9.77 -24.55 19.05
C GLY A 16 -9.47 -23.56 17.91
N LEU A 17 -8.51 -22.64 18.09
CA LEU A 17 -8.19 -21.62 17.08
C LEU A 17 -7.36 -22.20 15.92
N PRO A 18 -7.61 -21.73 14.68
CA PRO A 18 -6.80 -22.16 13.54
C PRO A 18 -5.36 -21.64 13.66
N LEU A 19 -4.42 -22.43 13.13
CA LEU A 19 -3.01 -22.10 13.09
C LEU A 19 -2.61 -21.57 11.74
N MET A 20 -1.82 -20.50 11.78
CA MET A 20 -1.22 -19.89 10.62
C MET A 20 0.29 -19.80 10.84
N VAL A 21 1.13 -20.17 9.86
CA VAL A 21 2.62 -20.11 9.99
C VAL A 21 3.34 -19.58 8.76
N GLU A 22 4.48 -18.93 8.96
CA GLU A 22 5.37 -18.51 7.86
C GLU A 22 6.07 -19.70 7.22
N VAL A 23 6.15 -19.70 5.89
CA VAL A 23 6.98 -20.59 5.09
C VAL A 23 7.81 -19.79 4.09
N ALA A 24 9.08 -20.19 3.93
CA ALA A 24 10.04 -19.56 3.03
C ALA A 24 10.81 -20.58 2.17
N THR A 25 10.70 -21.88 2.44
CA THR A 25 11.38 -22.96 1.71
C THR A 25 10.50 -24.19 1.56
N THR A 26 10.83 -25.07 0.60
CA THR A 26 10.13 -26.35 0.38
C THR A 26 9.96 -27.14 1.69
N LYS A 27 11.05 -27.29 2.44
CA LYS A 27 11.07 -28.05 3.69
C LYS A 27 10.12 -27.49 4.75
N GLN A 28 9.97 -26.17 4.82
CA GLN A 28 9.05 -25.54 5.78
C GLN A 28 7.59 -25.78 5.39
N VAL A 29 7.28 -25.78 4.08
CA VAL A 29 5.96 -26.17 3.58
C VAL A 29 5.65 -27.61 3.97
N GLU A 30 6.54 -28.55 3.67
CA GLU A 30 6.37 -29.97 4.03
C GLU A 30 6.18 -30.18 5.54
N GLU A 31 7.01 -29.52 6.36
CA GLU A 31 6.89 -29.58 7.82
C GLU A 31 5.56 -29.02 8.31
N ALA A 32 5.10 -27.88 7.78
CA ALA A 32 3.83 -27.28 8.16
C ALA A 32 2.63 -28.17 7.77
N LEU A 33 2.66 -28.75 6.57
CA LEU A 33 1.61 -29.67 6.11
C LEU A 33 1.58 -30.96 6.93
N ALA A 34 2.74 -31.52 7.26
CA ALA A 34 2.83 -32.71 8.11
C ALA A 34 2.26 -32.48 9.53
N HIS A 35 2.28 -31.24 10.02
CA HIS A 35 1.70 -30.83 11.30
C HIS A 35 0.29 -30.24 11.17
N GLN A 36 -0.35 -30.39 10.00
CA GLN A 36 -1.73 -29.98 9.76
C GLN A 36 -1.96 -28.49 10.07
N ILE A 37 -1.02 -27.61 9.70
CA ILE A 37 -1.23 -26.16 9.79
C ILE A 37 -2.38 -25.75 8.86
N ASP A 38 -3.28 -24.89 9.33
CA ASP A 38 -4.52 -24.55 8.61
C ASP A 38 -4.30 -23.50 7.51
N VAL A 39 -3.35 -22.58 7.71
CA VAL A 39 -3.04 -21.50 6.78
C VAL A 39 -1.52 -21.27 6.73
N LEU A 40 -0.99 -21.03 5.54
CA LEU A 40 0.42 -20.66 5.37
C LEU A 40 0.53 -19.20 4.98
N TRP A 41 1.64 -18.52 5.32
CA TRP A 41 1.99 -17.27 4.67
C TRP A 41 3.41 -17.23 4.12
N ILE A 42 3.56 -16.51 3.03
CA ILE A 42 4.86 -16.17 2.44
C ILE A 42 5.29 -14.81 3.01
N GLY A 43 6.42 -14.80 3.70
CA GLY A 43 6.95 -13.61 4.37
C GLY A 43 7.49 -12.56 3.40
N ALA A 44 7.55 -11.30 3.85
CA ALA A 44 7.92 -10.16 3.01
C ALA A 44 9.31 -10.28 2.35
N ARG A 45 10.28 -10.93 3.03
CA ARG A 45 11.63 -11.19 2.50
C ARG A 45 11.68 -12.35 1.51
N THR A 46 10.70 -13.22 1.50
CA THR A 46 10.57 -14.29 0.51
C THR A 46 9.89 -13.75 -0.74
N THR A 47 8.86 -12.89 -0.57
CA THR A 47 8.12 -12.27 -1.67
C THR A 47 9.00 -11.47 -2.64
N VAL A 48 10.10 -10.87 -2.17
CA VAL A 48 11.02 -10.12 -3.05
C VAL A 48 11.75 -10.99 -4.08
N ASN A 49 11.84 -12.31 -3.85
CA ASN A 49 12.59 -13.21 -4.71
C ASN A 49 11.65 -14.17 -5.46
N PRO A 50 11.41 -13.94 -6.77
CA PRO A 50 10.55 -14.80 -7.57
C PRO A 50 10.94 -16.28 -7.55
N PHE A 51 12.24 -16.59 -7.40
CA PHE A 51 12.70 -17.99 -7.32
C PHE A 51 12.32 -18.64 -6.01
N SER A 52 12.41 -17.92 -4.89
CA SER A 52 11.99 -18.44 -3.58
C SER A 52 10.47 -18.62 -3.52
N VAL A 53 9.70 -17.69 -4.09
CA VAL A 53 8.24 -17.86 -4.20
C VAL A 53 7.90 -19.05 -5.10
N GLN A 54 8.62 -19.23 -6.21
CA GLN A 54 8.42 -20.36 -7.11
C GLN A 54 8.70 -21.70 -6.40
N GLU A 55 9.78 -21.78 -5.63
CA GLU A 55 10.11 -22.97 -4.83
C GLU A 55 8.98 -23.32 -3.84
N VAL A 56 8.50 -22.33 -3.09
CA VAL A 56 7.37 -22.50 -2.16
C VAL A 56 6.10 -22.92 -2.92
N ALA A 57 5.79 -22.27 -4.05
CA ALA A 57 4.62 -22.59 -4.87
C ALA A 57 4.68 -24.03 -5.42
N ASP A 58 5.85 -24.49 -5.87
CA ASP A 58 6.03 -25.85 -6.37
C ASP A 58 5.77 -26.90 -5.28
N ALA A 59 6.19 -26.62 -4.04
CA ALA A 59 5.91 -27.48 -2.88
C ALA A 59 4.42 -27.53 -2.48
N LEU A 60 3.62 -26.55 -2.92
CA LEU A 60 2.18 -26.44 -2.63
C LEU A 60 1.29 -27.12 -3.66
N LYS A 61 1.85 -27.65 -4.75
CA LYS A 61 1.08 -28.33 -5.81
C LYS A 61 0.29 -29.51 -5.27
N GLY A 62 -1.01 -29.54 -5.59
CA GLY A 62 -1.93 -30.59 -5.15
C GLY A 62 -2.43 -30.44 -3.70
N VAL A 63 -2.07 -29.34 -3.02
CA VAL A 63 -2.53 -29.02 -1.67
C VAL A 63 -3.66 -28.00 -1.74
N SER A 64 -4.57 -28.00 -0.76
CA SER A 64 -5.74 -27.09 -0.71
C SER A 64 -5.67 -26.06 0.43
N VAL A 65 -4.53 -25.97 1.12
CA VAL A 65 -4.32 -25.04 2.23
C VAL A 65 -4.38 -23.59 1.73
N PRO A 66 -5.11 -22.68 2.42
CA PRO A 66 -5.04 -21.25 2.14
C PRO A 66 -3.63 -20.69 2.29
N VAL A 67 -3.27 -19.77 1.40
CA VAL A 67 -1.95 -19.13 1.39
C VAL A 67 -2.10 -17.62 1.38
N PHE A 68 -1.53 -16.96 2.39
CA PHE A 68 -1.41 -15.50 2.42
C PHE A 68 -0.04 -15.04 1.93
N ILE A 69 0.03 -13.88 1.28
CA ILE A 69 1.27 -13.34 0.73
C ILE A 69 1.50 -11.94 1.29
N LYS A 70 2.55 -11.78 2.12
CA LYS A 70 2.97 -10.45 2.59
C LYS A 70 3.55 -9.65 1.43
N ASN A 71 3.27 -8.34 1.37
CA ASN A 71 3.89 -7.48 0.37
C ASN A 71 5.43 -7.54 0.45
N PRO A 72 6.14 -7.37 -0.67
CA PRO A 72 7.59 -7.30 -0.68
C PRO A 72 8.07 -6.10 0.14
N ILE A 73 9.29 -6.18 0.68
CA ILE A 73 9.85 -5.08 1.48
C ILE A 73 10.05 -3.81 0.63
N ASN A 74 10.34 -3.94 -0.66
CA ASN A 74 10.43 -2.83 -1.59
C ASN A 74 9.05 -2.49 -2.17
N PRO A 75 8.76 -1.20 -2.46
CA PRO A 75 7.48 -0.75 -3.01
C PRO A 75 7.32 -1.14 -4.48
N ASP A 76 7.15 -2.44 -4.74
CA ASP A 76 7.01 -3.03 -6.06
C ASP A 76 5.77 -3.94 -6.09
N LEU A 77 4.71 -3.44 -6.73
CA LEU A 77 3.46 -4.16 -6.86
C LEU A 77 3.54 -5.31 -7.86
N GLU A 78 4.44 -5.24 -8.85
CA GLU A 78 4.60 -6.32 -9.84
C GLU A 78 5.23 -7.55 -9.20
N LEU A 79 6.17 -7.38 -8.26
CA LEU A 79 6.67 -8.49 -7.46
C LEU A 79 5.58 -9.11 -6.57
N TRP A 80 4.70 -8.29 -5.98
CA TRP A 80 3.61 -8.79 -5.15
C TRP A 80 2.58 -9.56 -5.99
N ALA A 81 2.16 -8.99 -7.13
CA ALA A 81 1.26 -9.62 -8.09
C ALA A 81 1.85 -10.91 -8.66
N GLY A 82 3.13 -10.89 -9.05
CA GLY A 82 3.83 -12.07 -9.55
C GLY A 82 3.89 -13.20 -8.52
N ALA A 83 3.93 -12.90 -7.22
CA ALA A 83 3.84 -13.91 -6.18
C ALA A 83 2.44 -14.55 -6.10
N VAL A 84 1.37 -13.75 -6.20
CA VAL A 84 -0.02 -14.24 -6.28
C VAL A 84 -0.17 -15.20 -7.44
N GLU A 85 0.24 -14.80 -8.64
CA GLU A 85 0.11 -15.62 -9.84
C GLU A 85 0.88 -16.94 -9.76
N ARG A 86 2.04 -16.97 -9.08
CA ARG A 86 2.80 -18.22 -8.89
C ARG A 86 2.06 -19.20 -7.99
N VAL A 87 1.52 -18.71 -6.88
CA VAL A 87 0.74 -19.51 -5.94
C VAL A 87 -0.57 -20.00 -6.60
N GLU A 88 -1.23 -19.14 -7.39
CA GLU A 88 -2.42 -19.52 -8.15
C GLU A 88 -2.11 -20.60 -9.20
N ARG A 89 -1.02 -20.45 -9.97
CA ARG A 89 -0.56 -21.47 -10.94
C ARG A 89 -0.20 -22.81 -10.31
N ALA A 90 0.15 -22.85 -9.01
CA ALA A 90 0.34 -24.09 -8.27
C ALA A 90 -0.98 -24.81 -7.93
N GLY A 91 -2.13 -24.18 -8.20
CA GLY A 91 -3.46 -24.73 -7.99
C GLY A 91 -4.13 -24.30 -6.68
N ILE A 92 -3.51 -23.38 -5.93
CA ILE A 92 -4.10 -22.85 -4.70
C ILE A 92 -5.24 -21.90 -5.04
N LYS A 93 -6.43 -22.19 -4.51
CA LYS A 93 -7.66 -21.42 -4.77
C LYS A 93 -7.94 -20.33 -3.75
N GLN A 94 -7.43 -20.49 -2.53
CA GLN A 94 -7.67 -19.58 -1.41
C GLN A 94 -6.39 -18.80 -1.15
N ILE A 95 -6.31 -17.60 -1.73
CA ILE A 95 -5.16 -16.72 -1.59
C ILE A 95 -5.58 -15.45 -0.86
N GLY A 96 -4.74 -15.00 0.07
CA GLY A 96 -4.89 -13.73 0.77
C GLY A 96 -3.65 -12.86 0.62
N LEU A 97 -3.80 -11.57 0.91
CA LEU A 97 -2.78 -10.55 0.86
C LEU A 97 -2.59 -9.98 2.27
N ILE A 98 -1.34 -9.73 2.64
CA ILE A 98 -1.01 -9.10 3.92
C ILE A 98 -0.19 -7.84 3.64
N HIS A 99 -0.76 -6.69 3.95
CA HIS A 99 -0.06 -5.43 3.87
C HIS A 99 0.67 -5.11 5.18
N ARG A 100 2.00 -5.06 5.14
CA ARG A 100 2.91 -4.85 6.28
C ARG A 100 3.82 -3.61 6.13
N GLY A 101 3.49 -2.73 5.18
CA GLY A 101 4.29 -1.56 4.83
C GLY A 101 5.55 -1.91 4.02
N PHE A 102 6.25 -0.87 3.56
CA PHE A 102 7.43 -0.96 2.71
C PHE A 102 8.64 -0.27 3.36
N SER A 103 9.83 -0.80 3.10
CA SER A 103 11.09 -0.17 3.43
C SER A 103 11.25 1.14 2.64
N THR A 104 11.73 2.18 3.31
CA THR A 104 12.03 3.47 2.70
C THR A 104 13.34 4.03 3.24
N PHE A 105 14.05 4.79 2.41
CA PHE A 105 15.24 5.53 2.83
C PHE A 105 14.90 6.85 3.54
N ALA A 106 13.66 7.34 3.39
CA ALA A 106 13.22 8.56 4.04
C ALA A 106 13.01 8.33 5.55
N GLN A 107 13.25 9.37 6.35
CA GLN A 107 12.84 9.34 7.75
C GLN A 107 11.32 9.35 7.83
N THR A 108 10.76 8.31 8.44
CA THR A 108 9.32 8.22 8.71
C THR A 108 9.10 7.81 10.17
N PRO A 109 7.95 8.13 10.77
CA PRO A 109 7.62 7.66 12.12
C PRO A 109 7.37 6.14 12.19
N TYR A 110 7.34 5.45 11.05
CA TYR A 110 7.08 4.03 10.92
C TYR A 110 8.38 3.25 10.70
N ARG A 111 8.42 1.99 11.17
CA ARG A 111 9.48 1.04 10.81
C ARG A 111 9.43 0.69 9.32
N ASN A 112 8.22 0.50 8.79
CA ASN A 112 7.97 0.31 7.36
C ASN A 112 6.84 1.26 6.95
N ALA A 113 7.11 2.16 6.00
CA ALA A 113 6.15 3.14 5.54
C ALA A 113 4.91 2.43 4.96
N PRO A 114 3.69 2.76 5.40
CA PRO A 114 2.49 2.10 4.89
C PRO A 114 2.35 2.24 3.36
N LEU A 115 2.63 3.42 2.80
CA LEU A 115 2.39 3.73 1.39
C LEU A 115 1.01 3.25 0.93
N TRP A 116 -0.03 3.70 1.65
CA TRP A 116 -1.42 3.24 1.48
C TRP A 116 -1.92 3.25 0.04
N HIS A 117 -1.45 4.18 -0.80
CA HIS A 117 -1.79 4.23 -2.23
C HIS A 117 -1.42 2.93 -2.97
N LEU A 118 -0.26 2.33 -2.68
CA LEU A 118 0.15 1.05 -3.27
C LEU A 118 -0.68 -0.12 -2.73
N ALA A 119 -1.00 -0.09 -1.43
CA ALA A 119 -1.86 -1.11 -0.82
C ALA A 119 -3.26 -1.10 -1.44
N ILE A 120 -3.85 0.09 -1.63
CA ILE A 120 -5.13 0.28 -2.30
C ILE A 120 -5.07 -0.18 -3.75
N GLU A 121 -4.02 0.19 -4.49
CA GLU A 121 -3.84 -0.27 -5.88
C GLU A 121 -3.76 -1.80 -5.96
N MET A 122 -3.04 -2.45 -5.05
CA MET A 122 -3.00 -3.92 -5.00
C MET A 122 -4.39 -4.52 -4.74
N LYS A 123 -5.16 -3.97 -3.80
CA LYS A 123 -6.54 -4.41 -3.54
C LYS A 123 -7.42 -4.24 -4.79
N LEU A 124 -7.29 -3.13 -5.52
CA LEU A 124 -8.04 -2.90 -6.76
C LEU A 124 -7.66 -3.87 -7.89
N ARG A 125 -6.39 -4.29 -7.97
CA ARG A 125 -5.94 -5.31 -8.93
C ARG A 125 -6.49 -6.71 -8.59
N PHE A 126 -6.67 -7.02 -7.30
CA PHE A 126 -7.12 -8.33 -6.82
C PHE A 126 -8.33 -8.22 -5.87
N PRO A 127 -9.49 -7.70 -6.34
CA PRO A 127 -10.60 -7.30 -5.46
C PRO A 127 -11.34 -8.47 -4.80
N LYS A 128 -11.05 -9.71 -5.20
CA LYS A 128 -11.66 -10.93 -4.65
C LYS A 128 -10.79 -11.62 -3.59
N LEU A 129 -9.53 -11.20 -3.45
CA LEU A 129 -8.62 -11.79 -2.46
C LEU A 129 -8.82 -11.07 -1.13
N LEU A 130 -8.78 -11.84 -0.03
CA LEU A 130 -8.75 -11.25 1.30
C LEU A 130 -7.51 -10.36 1.43
N PHE A 131 -7.67 -9.19 2.00
CA PHE A 131 -6.63 -8.20 2.17
C PHE A 131 -6.58 -7.76 3.63
N ILE A 132 -5.58 -8.25 4.37
CA ILE A 132 -5.40 -7.93 5.79
C ILE A 132 -4.21 -6.99 6.01
N ASN A 133 -4.22 -6.25 7.11
CA ASN A 133 -3.14 -5.35 7.48
C ASN A 133 -2.33 -5.87 8.67
N ASP A 134 -1.01 -5.73 8.62
CA ASP A 134 -0.06 -6.04 9.70
C ASP A 134 0.49 -4.72 10.28
N PRO A 135 -0.25 -4.09 11.23
CA PRO A 135 0.16 -2.84 11.85
C PRO A 135 1.44 -2.98 12.67
N SER A 136 1.68 -4.17 13.24
CA SER A 136 2.82 -4.48 14.10
C SER A 136 4.14 -4.25 13.35
N HIS A 137 4.24 -4.80 12.15
CA HIS A 137 5.41 -4.64 11.31
C HIS A 137 5.48 -3.25 10.66
N ILE A 138 4.35 -2.61 10.33
CA ILE A 138 4.33 -1.21 9.85
C ILE A 138 4.94 -0.29 10.92
N CYS A 139 4.39 -0.33 12.13
CA CYS A 139 4.76 0.58 13.21
C CYS A 139 6.15 0.25 13.74
N GLY A 140 6.40 -1.01 14.07
CA GLY A 140 7.60 -1.43 14.82
C GLY A 140 7.63 -0.92 16.26
N ARG A 141 6.52 -0.35 16.75
CA ARG A 141 6.34 0.17 18.10
C ARG A 141 4.85 0.21 18.49
N ARG A 142 4.56 0.14 19.79
CA ARG A 142 3.18 0.02 20.35
C ARG A 142 2.34 1.29 20.21
N ASP A 143 2.93 2.48 20.32
CA ASP A 143 2.21 3.76 20.43
C ASP A 143 1.45 4.17 19.16
N LEU A 144 1.82 3.60 18.01
CA LEU A 144 1.17 3.88 16.72
C LEU A 144 0.13 2.83 16.30
N LEU A 145 0.04 1.70 17.01
CA LEU A 145 -0.75 0.54 16.55
C LEU A 145 -2.23 0.90 16.38
N SER A 146 -2.84 1.56 17.38
CA SER A 146 -4.27 1.92 17.32
C SER A 146 -4.60 2.82 16.13
N GLU A 147 -3.76 3.82 15.85
CA GLU A 147 -3.95 4.72 14.73
C GLU A 147 -3.84 3.98 13.39
N VAL A 148 -2.81 3.14 13.23
CA VAL A 148 -2.60 2.38 11.99
C VAL A 148 -3.69 1.32 11.78
N MET A 149 -4.14 0.64 12.84
CA MET A 149 -5.26 -0.30 12.79
C MET A 149 -6.55 0.37 12.33
N GLN A 150 -6.92 1.50 12.95
CA GLN A 150 -8.13 2.22 12.56
C GLN A 150 -8.01 2.75 11.13
N ARG A 151 -6.82 3.25 10.74
CA ARG A 151 -6.58 3.71 9.37
C ARG A 151 -6.72 2.57 8.35
N ALA A 152 -6.23 1.38 8.68
CA ALA A 152 -6.40 0.21 7.81
C ALA A 152 -7.89 -0.15 7.65
N ILE A 153 -8.65 -0.18 8.76
CA ILE A 153 -10.10 -0.45 8.72
C ILE A 153 -10.85 0.62 7.93
N ASP A 154 -10.51 1.90 8.10
CA ASP A 154 -11.11 3.00 7.34
C ASP A 154 -10.78 2.94 5.83
N LEU A 155 -9.76 2.16 5.45
CA LEU A 155 -9.40 1.85 4.07
C LEU A 155 -9.93 0.49 3.61
N ASP A 156 -10.89 -0.07 4.35
CA ASP A 156 -11.61 -1.30 4.03
C ASP A 156 -10.65 -2.50 3.93
N VAL A 157 -10.02 -2.89 5.03
CA VAL A 157 -9.26 -4.17 5.10
C VAL A 157 -10.13 -5.26 5.70
N ASP A 158 -9.94 -6.51 5.26
CA ASP A 158 -10.73 -7.66 5.71
C ASP A 158 -10.31 -8.17 7.09
N GLY A 159 -9.20 -7.68 7.64
CA GLY A 159 -8.66 -8.16 8.91
C GLY A 159 -7.33 -7.53 9.30
N LEU A 160 -6.88 -7.87 10.52
CA LEU A 160 -5.65 -7.38 11.12
C LEU A 160 -4.76 -8.55 11.58
N MET A 161 -3.45 -8.42 11.41
CA MET A 161 -2.42 -9.33 11.92
C MET A 161 -1.60 -8.61 13.00
N ILE A 162 -1.81 -8.96 14.26
CA ILE A 162 -1.25 -8.24 15.42
C ILE A 162 -0.35 -9.17 16.24
N GLU A 163 0.80 -8.67 16.68
CA GLU A 163 1.70 -9.43 17.56
C GLU A 163 1.38 -9.19 19.03
N SER A 164 1.19 -10.28 19.78
CA SER A 164 0.91 -10.26 21.21
C SER A 164 1.81 -11.23 21.96
N HIS A 165 2.21 -10.85 23.17
CA HIS A 165 3.07 -11.66 24.03
C HIS A 165 2.76 -11.37 25.49
N MET A 166 2.83 -12.40 26.35
CA MET A 166 2.53 -12.26 27.78
C MET A 166 3.44 -11.25 28.49
N GLN A 167 4.68 -11.13 28.03
CA GLN A 167 5.69 -10.20 28.57
C GLN A 167 6.49 -9.57 27.42
N PRO A 168 5.93 -8.58 26.70
CA PRO A 168 6.50 -8.08 25.44
C PRO A 168 7.97 -7.65 25.54
N ASP A 169 8.36 -6.98 26.64
CA ASP A 169 9.73 -6.49 26.82
C ASP A 169 10.78 -7.62 27.00
N GLN A 170 10.33 -8.86 27.26
CA GLN A 170 11.20 -10.05 27.36
C GLN A 170 11.15 -10.94 26.12
N ALA A 171 10.37 -10.56 25.11
CA ALA A 171 10.26 -11.34 23.88
C ALA A 171 11.61 -11.42 23.15
N TRP A 172 11.93 -12.60 22.63
CA TRP A 172 13.21 -12.85 21.95
C TRP A 172 13.29 -12.23 20.56
N SER A 173 12.15 -11.90 19.97
CA SER A 173 12.03 -11.18 18.72
C SER A 173 11.00 -10.10 18.90
N ASP A 174 11.26 -8.95 18.27
CA ASP A 174 10.21 -7.97 18.07
C ASP A 174 9.60 -7.53 19.42
N ALA A 175 10.39 -7.26 20.47
CA ALA A 175 9.83 -6.82 21.75
C ALA A 175 9.00 -5.51 21.65
N ALA A 176 9.46 -4.55 20.83
CA ALA A 176 8.98 -3.17 20.86
C ALA A 176 7.56 -2.95 20.31
N GLN A 177 7.02 -3.84 19.48
CA GLN A 177 5.69 -3.70 18.84
C GLN A 177 4.65 -4.68 19.40
N GLN A 178 5.04 -5.61 20.27
CA GLN A 178 4.17 -6.63 20.83
C GLN A 178 3.38 -6.01 21.97
N VAL A 179 2.08 -6.29 22.03
CA VAL A 179 1.20 -5.87 23.14
C VAL A 179 0.88 -7.06 24.04
N THR A 180 0.46 -6.81 25.28
CA THR A 180 -0.07 -7.90 26.10
C THR A 180 -1.45 -8.31 25.60
N PRO A 181 -1.95 -9.51 25.92
CA PRO A 181 -3.31 -9.91 25.57
C PRO A 181 -4.38 -8.93 26.08
N GLU A 182 -4.19 -8.35 27.27
CA GLU A 182 -5.13 -7.39 27.86
C GLU A 182 -5.15 -6.07 27.10
N GLU A 183 -3.98 -5.56 26.70
CA GLU A 183 -3.92 -4.35 25.86
C GLU A 183 -4.47 -4.62 24.46
N LEU A 184 -4.23 -5.82 23.91
CA LEU A 184 -4.83 -6.22 22.63
C LEU A 184 -6.36 -6.17 22.70
N ASP A 185 -6.98 -6.74 23.74
CA ASP A 185 -8.43 -6.70 23.95
C ASP A 185 -8.96 -5.26 24.09
N ALA A 186 -8.26 -4.43 24.87
CA ALA A 186 -8.57 -3.02 25.02
C ALA A 186 -8.42 -2.21 23.71
N MET A 187 -7.46 -2.57 22.86
CA MET A 187 -7.31 -1.97 21.53
C MET A 187 -8.43 -2.39 20.59
N LEU A 188 -8.72 -3.69 20.49
CA LEU A 188 -9.73 -4.25 19.60
C LEU A 188 -11.12 -3.69 19.92
N SER A 189 -11.46 -3.55 21.21
CA SER A 189 -12.75 -2.99 21.66
C SER A 189 -12.94 -1.50 21.32
N ARG A 190 -11.85 -0.77 21.02
CA ARG A 190 -11.89 0.64 20.60
C ARG A 190 -11.99 0.81 19.08
N LEU A 191 -11.79 -0.25 18.30
CA LEU A 191 -11.83 -0.17 16.83
C LEU A 191 -13.26 0.00 16.34
N ILE A 192 -13.43 0.87 15.35
CA ILE A 192 -14.70 1.12 14.69
C ILE A 192 -14.67 0.45 13.32
N TRP A 193 -15.37 -0.67 13.21
CA TRP A 193 -15.63 -1.33 11.92
C TRP A 193 -16.73 -0.57 11.19
N ARG A 194 -16.40 -0.07 10.01
CA ARG A 194 -17.34 0.63 9.13
C ARG A 194 -17.87 -0.37 8.10
N ASN A 195 -19.14 -0.24 7.76
CA ASN A 195 -19.73 -1.00 6.66
C ASN A 195 -19.61 -0.18 5.37
N ASP A 196 -19.39 -0.86 4.25
CA ASP A 196 -19.21 -0.23 2.94
C ASP A 196 -20.47 0.42 2.39
N ASP A 197 -21.62 0.10 2.99
CA ASP A 197 -22.89 0.61 2.53
C ASP A 197 -23.93 0.79 3.65
N SER A 198 -24.83 1.72 3.43
CA SER A 198 -26.02 1.98 4.24
C SER A 198 -27.23 1.74 3.37
N SER A 199 -28.18 0.91 3.81
CA SER A 199 -29.40 0.62 3.04
C SER A 199 -30.39 1.80 2.92
N SER A 200 -29.98 3.01 3.30
CA SER A 200 -30.81 4.21 3.27
C SER A 200 -30.75 4.88 1.90
N ILE A 201 -31.90 4.95 1.22
CA ILE A 201 -32.05 5.63 -0.08
C ILE A 201 -31.70 7.12 0.03
N ASP A 202 -32.11 7.78 1.12
CA ASP A 202 -31.79 9.20 1.35
C ASP A 202 -30.28 9.42 1.53
N TYR A 203 -29.60 8.48 2.19
CA TYR A 203 -28.14 8.49 2.33
C TYR A 203 -27.45 8.39 0.97
N HIS A 204 -27.86 7.45 0.12
CA HIS A 204 -27.32 7.30 -1.23
C HIS A 204 -27.56 8.56 -2.07
N SER A 205 -28.77 9.12 -2.03
CA SER A 205 -29.11 10.32 -2.80
C SER A 205 -28.25 11.53 -2.39
N ALA A 206 -28.06 11.74 -1.08
CA ALA A 206 -27.20 12.82 -0.59
C ALA A 206 -25.73 12.64 -1.00
N LEU A 207 -25.21 11.40 -0.93
CA LEU A 207 -23.85 11.09 -1.33
C LEU A 207 -23.63 11.28 -2.84
N ASP A 208 -24.60 10.88 -3.66
CA ASP A 208 -24.55 11.04 -5.11
C ASP A 208 -24.58 12.51 -5.52
N GLN A 209 -25.37 13.36 -4.84
CA GLN A 209 -25.35 14.80 -5.07
C GLN A 209 -23.97 15.42 -4.79
N LEU A 210 -23.34 15.05 -3.68
CA LEU A 210 -21.99 15.52 -3.35
C LEU A 210 -20.95 15.03 -4.36
N ARG A 211 -21.04 13.76 -4.78
CA ARG A 211 -20.16 13.19 -5.82
C ARG A 211 -20.32 13.91 -7.16
N GLN A 212 -21.54 14.26 -7.55
CA GLN A 212 -21.78 15.06 -8.76
C GLN A 212 -21.14 16.45 -8.67
N GLN A 213 -21.18 17.10 -7.50
CA GLN A 213 -20.48 18.37 -7.31
C GLN A 213 -18.96 18.22 -7.41
N ILE A 214 -18.39 17.14 -6.86
CA ILE A 214 -16.96 16.81 -7.03
C ILE A 214 -16.62 16.62 -8.50
N ASN A 215 -17.40 15.81 -9.23
CA ASN A 215 -17.16 15.56 -10.65
C ASN A 215 -17.17 16.86 -11.48
N GLN A 216 -18.06 17.79 -11.16
CA GLN A 216 -18.12 19.10 -11.81
C GLN A 216 -16.84 19.92 -11.54
N LEU A 217 -16.37 19.94 -10.30
CA LEU A 217 -15.13 20.63 -9.93
C LEU A 217 -13.91 19.99 -10.58
N ASP A 218 -13.85 18.66 -10.67
CA ASP A 218 -12.75 17.93 -11.29
C ASP A 218 -12.65 18.27 -12.80
N GLU A 219 -13.79 18.35 -13.49
CA GLU A 219 -13.85 18.80 -14.89
C GLU A 219 -13.33 20.25 -15.05
N GLU A 220 -13.74 21.16 -14.15
CA GLU A 220 -13.24 22.54 -14.16
C GLU A 220 -11.73 22.62 -13.93
N VAL A 221 -11.19 21.80 -13.02
CA VAL A 221 -9.75 21.69 -12.77
C VAL A 221 -9.02 21.20 -14.02
N LEU A 222 -9.53 20.16 -14.70
CA LEU A 222 -8.94 19.65 -15.95
C LEU A 222 -8.90 20.73 -17.04
N GLN A 223 -9.98 21.50 -17.21
CA GLN A 223 -10.02 22.61 -18.16
C GLN A 223 -9.05 23.73 -17.82
N LEU A 224 -8.85 24.03 -16.52
CA LEU A 224 -7.85 24.99 -16.06
C LEU A 224 -6.42 24.50 -16.33
N LEU A 225 -6.16 23.22 -16.09
CA LEU A 225 -4.87 22.59 -16.38
C LEU A 225 -4.55 22.64 -17.88
N GLY A 226 -5.52 22.33 -18.75
CA GLY A 226 -5.36 22.41 -20.20
C GLY A 226 -5.04 23.84 -20.67
N ARG A 227 -5.79 24.83 -20.18
CA ARG A 227 -5.50 26.26 -20.46
C ARG A 227 -4.12 26.68 -19.97
N ARG A 228 -3.68 26.18 -18.81
CA ARG A 228 -2.32 26.43 -18.31
C ARG A 228 -1.25 25.87 -19.26
N MET A 229 -1.44 24.67 -19.82
CA MET A 229 -0.48 24.10 -20.77
C MET A 229 -0.44 24.89 -22.09
N GLN A 230 -1.57 25.39 -22.59
CA GLN A 230 -1.59 26.28 -23.75
C GLN A 230 -0.75 27.56 -23.52
N LEU A 231 -0.79 28.13 -22.31
CA LEU A 231 0.08 29.25 -21.95
C LEU A 231 1.56 28.84 -21.87
N ALA A 232 1.87 27.64 -21.36
CA ALA A 232 3.24 27.12 -21.37
C ALA A 232 3.79 26.97 -22.80
N GLU A 233 2.95 26.53 -23.73
CA GLU A 233 3.29 26.44 -25.14
C GLU A 233 3.57 27.81 -25.77
N GLN A 234 2.74 28.81 -25.46
CA GLN A 234 2.99 30.20 -25.89
C GLN A 234 4.32 30.73 -25.34
N ILE A 235 4.63 30.45 -24.08
CA ILE A 235 5.92 30.79 -23.46
C ILE A 235 7.08 30.10 -24.21
N ALA A 236 6.94 28.83 -24.60
CA ALA A 236 7.96 28.14 -25.38
C ALA A 236 8.20 28.80 -26.74
N ARG A 237 7.13 29.18 -27.47
CA ARG A 237 7.27 29.89 -28.76
C ARG A 237 8.05 31.18 -28.59
N TYR A 238 7.71 31.98 -27.58
CA TYR A 238 8.41 33.21 -27.28
C TYR A 238 9.88 32.98 -26.90
N LYS A 239 10.16 31.94 -26.09
CA LYS A 239 11.53 31.56 -25.74
C LYS A 239 12.32 31.11 -26.97
N LYS A 240 11.71 30.34 -27.88
CA LYS A 240 12.31 29.88 -29.14
C LYS A 240 12.74 31.06 -30.00
N GLU A 241 11.83 32.01 -30.22
CA GLU A 241 12.07 33.22 -31.01
C GLU A 241 13.20 34.09 -30.45
N ASN A 242 13.41 34.06 -29.13
CA ASN A 242 14.39 34.86 -28.42
C ASN A 242 15.65 34.08 -27.97
N ASN A 243 15.81 32.81 -28.39
CA ASN A 243 16.92 31.93 -27.99
C ASN A 243 17.10 31.79 -26.45
N ILE A 244 16.01 31.75 -25.70
CA ILE A 244 15.99 31.62 -24.23
C ILE A 244 15.78 30.14 -23.84
N THR A 245 16.44 29.68 -22.77
CA THR A 245 16.32 28.31 -22.25
C THR A 245 14.96 28.03 -21.58
N ILE A 246 14.50 26.76 -21.63
CA ILE A 246 13.23 26.34 -21.01
C ILE A 246 13.29 26.49 -19.50
N LEU A 247 14.34 25.94 -18.87
CA LEU A 247 14.42 25.83 -17.42
C LEU A 247 14.88 27.14 -16.78
N GLN A 248 14.03 27.71 -15.92
CA GLN A 248 14.31 28.91 -15.15
C GLN A 248 14.04 28.65 -13.66
N ALA A 249 15.08 28.22 -12.94
CA ALA A 249 14.98 27.75 -11.55
C ALA A 249 14.39 28.80 -10.58
N GLY A 250 14.72 30.08 -10.76
CA GLY A 250 14.21 31.15 -9.89
C GLY A 250 12.69 31.33 -9.98
N ARG A 251 12.09 31.16 -11.16
CA ARG A 251 10.63 31.23 -11.34
C ARG A 251 9.92 30.06 -10.67
N TRP A 252 10.54 28.88 -10.68
CA TRP A 252 9.99 27.70 -10.02
C TRP A 252 9.94 27.86 -8.50
N GLN A 253 11.04 28.35 -7.91
CA GLN A 253 11.10 28.64 -6.48
C GLN A 253 10.03 29.65 -6.04
N GLU A 254 9.85 30.74 -6.80
CA GLU A 254 8.81 31.74 -6.54
C GLU A 254 7.38 31.15 -6.57
N ILE A 255 7.08 30.31 -7.56
CA ILE A 255 5.77 29.64 -7.68
C ILE A 255 5.56 28.70 -6.48
N MET A 256 6.57 27.94 -6.11
CA MET A 256 6.49 26.98 -5.02
C MET A 256 6.24 27.70 -3.67
N GLU A 257 7.04 28.71 -3.34
CA GLU A 257 6.87 29.47 -2.09
C GLU A 257 5.49 30.13 -1.99
N ARG A 258 5.05 30.81 -3.05
CA ARG A 258 3.75 31.47 -3.10
C ARG A 258 2.59 30.48 -2.95
N THR A 259 2.67 29.34 -3.63
CA THR A 259 1.58 28.35 -3.63
C THR A 259 1.52 27.60 -2.30
N LEU A 260 2.66 27.27 -1.70
CA LEU A 260 2.72 26.62 -0.40
C LEU A 260 2.11 27.48 0.72
N SER A 261 2.36 28.79 0.72
CA SER A 261 1.73 29.71 1.68
C SER A 261 0.20 29.74 1.55
N ARG A 262 -0.32 29.70 0.32
CA ARG A 262 -1.77 29.69 0.08
C ARG A 262 -2.41 28.34 0.38
N ALA A 263 -1.70 27.24 0.14
CA ALA A 263 -2.16 25.88 0.41
C ALA A 263 -2.56 25.67 1.88
N GLU A 264 -1.77 26.20 2.81
CA GLU A 264 -2.05 26.11 4.24
C GLU A 264 -3.39 26.77 4.60
N GLN A 265 -3.72 27.91 3.98
CA GLN A 265 -5.00 28.59 4.18
C GLN A 265 -6.20 27.81 3.62
N LEU A 266 -5.96 26.96 2.63
CA LEU A 266 -6.96 26.08 2.01
C LEU A 266 -7.02 24.70 2.66
N LYS A 267 -6.29 24.48 3.76
CA LYS A 267 -6.19 23.19 4.47
C LYS A 267 -5.63 22.06 3.58
N LEU A 268 -4.78 22.39 2.62
CA LEU A 268 -4.08 21.42 1.78
C LEU A 268 -2.69 21.15 2.36
N SER A 269 -2.29 19.87 2.41
CA SER A 269 -1.00 19.51 2.98
C SER A 269 0.15 19.97 2.09
N ARG A 270 1.27 20.36 2.71
CA ARG A 270 2.51 20.75 2.00
C ARG A 270 2.99 19.65 1.05
N GLN A 271 2.92 18.39 1.50
CA GLN A 271 3.35 17.25 0.71
C GLN A 271 2.52 17.10 -0.57
N PHE A 272 1.19 17.14 -0.45
CA PHE A 272 0.28 17.03 -1.59
C PHE A 272 0.56 18.12 -2.64
N ILE A 273 0.67 19.37 -2.19
CA ILE A 273 0.87 20.50 -3.12
C ILE A 273 2.25 20.47 -3.76
N THR A 274 3.28 20.03 -3.05
CA THR A 274 4.62 19.86 -3.63
C THR A 274 4.57 18.84 -4.77
N GLN A 275 3.99 17.66 -4.55
CA GLN A 275 3.86 16.62 -5.58
C GLN A 275 3.01 17.07 -6.77
N TYR A 276 1.89 17.75 -6.50
CA TYR A 276 1.02 18.30 -7.54
C TYR A 276 1.78 19.32 -8.41
N LEU A 277 2.51 20.24 -7.78
CA LEU A 277 3.29 21.26 -8.46
C LEU A 277 4.40 20.61 -9.31
N ASP A 278 5.16 19.67 -8.75
CA ASP A 278 6.23 18.99 -9.48
C ASP A 278 5.70 18.28 -10.74
N ALA A 279 4.60 17.53 -10.63
CA ALA A 279 3.96 16.88 -11.78
C ALA A 279 3.52 17.90 -12.85
N LEU A 280 2.91 19.00 -12.42
CA LEU A 280 2.44 20.08 -13.29
C LEU A 280 3.58 20.90 -13.91
N HIS A 281 4.75 20.93 -13.28
CA HIS A 281 5.97 21.51 -13.85
C HIS A 281 6.56 20.61 -14.92
N MET A 282 6.67 19.31 -14.65
CA MET A 282 7.19 18.32 -15.60
C MET A 282 6.32 18.27 -16.86
N GLU A 283 5.00 18.28 -16.72
CA GLU A 283 4.08 18.34 -17.86
C GLU A 283 4.31 19.61 -18.70
N SER A 284 4.47 20.76 -18.03
CA SER A 284 4.75 22.03 -18.69
C SER A 284 6.09 22.05 -19.43
N ILE A 285 7.13 21.39 -18.89
CA ILE A 285 8.42 21.23 -19.57
C ILE A 285 8.25 20.35 -20.80
N SER A 286 7.54 19.23 -20.69
CA SER A 286 7.25 18.31 -21.82
C SER A 286 6.58 19.03 -22.99
N HIS A 287 5.55 19.85 -22.73
CA HIS A 287 4.91 20.68 -23.75
C HIS A 287 5.87 21.72 -24.37
N GLN A 288 6.68 22.40 -23.56
CA GLN A 288 7.64 23.40 -24.06
C GLN A 288 8.73 22.75 -24.92
N GLN A 289 9.22 21.57 -24.51
CA GLN A 289 10.24 20.78 -25.21
C GLN A 289 9.75 20.43 -26.63
N LYS A 290 8.54 19.88 -26.77
CA LYS A 290 7.93 19.55 -28.07
C LYS A 290 7.94 20.72 -29.05
N ILE A 291 7.69 21.94 -28.57
CA ILE A 291 7.69 23.15 -29.41
C ILE A 291 9.11 23.61 -29.78
N LEU A 292 10.07 23.51 -28.85
CA LEU A 292 11.45 23.88 -29.14
C LEU A 292 12.08 22.92 -30.15
N ASP A 293 11.90 21.61 -29.94
CA ASP A 293 12.43 20.56 -30.81
C ASP A 293 11.76 20.58 -32.20
N GLY A 294 10.57 21.18 -32.29
CA GLY A 294 9.75 21.24 -33.51
C GLY A 294 8.99 19.94 -33.73
N ASP A 295 7.89 19.99 -34.48
CA ASP A 295 7.25 18.77 -34.99
C ASP A 295 8.28 18.06 -35.89
N VAL A 296 8.99 17.08 -35.33
CA VAL A 296 9.74 16.11 -36.12
C VAL A 296 8.69 15.31 -36.88
N ASN A 297 8.35 15.75 -38.09
CA ASN A 297 7.65 14.91 -39.04
C ASN A 297 8.48 13.63 -39.22
N PRO A 298 7.93 12.43 -38.96
CA PRO A 298 8.58 11.19 -39.34
C PRO A 298 8.40 11.04 -40.86
N THR A 299 9.21 11.74 -41.64
CA THR A 299 9.37 11.50 -43.08
C THR A 299 10.84 11.54 -43.44
N GLY A 300 11.39 10.35 -43.69
CA GLY A 300 12.76 10.10 -44.14
C GLY A 300 13.04 8.61 -44.07
#